data_AF-A0A2V6LMR5-F1
#
_entry.id   AF-A0A2V6LMR5-F1
#
_cell.length_a   1.000
_cell.length_b   1.000
_cell.length_c   1.000
_cell.angle_alpha   90.00
_cell.angle_beta   90.00
_cell.angle_gamma   90.00
#
_symmetry.space_group_name_H-M   'P 1'
#
loop_
_entity.id
_entity.type
_entity.pdbx_description
1 polymer ?
#
loop_
_entity_poly.entity_id
_entity_poly.type
_entity_poly.pdbx_seq_one_letter_code
_entity_poly.pdbx_strand_id
1 'polypeptide(L)'
;MNERSTTERYTLPDLENWSEVARDVNPPIRLGVFGDPVAHSLSPQMQNAALRALEINMQYARFHIRANELRSALRFLRELDFVGINLTVPHKIAGLTQIDVADESASRCGAANTLRLDSKKFVGSNTDTEGFSRAVRSEFSIDLRDLRVMILGAGGGTGHAIAWQCALENCERLVLVNRTLAKTSSILERLRPFFAEPRVLGPVARLEAVRWDEAAVRAQLADIDLIVNVTPLGMNPSDPAPIPARLLAPHHIVFDCVYGPSRTRLLRAADEAGARGANGLSMLLHQGALSFSIWFNREAPIAAMRSAIAL
;
A
#
# COMPACT_ATOMS: atom_id res chain seq x y z
N MET A 1 2.91 12.79 -34.24
CA MET A 1 3.03 13.40 -32.90
C MET A 1 3.71 12.37 -32.02
N ASN A 2 4.91 12.66 -31.50
CA ASN A 2 5.56 11.76 -30.54
C ASN A 2 4.76 11.81 -29.24
N GLU A 3 3.98 10.77 -28.96
CA GLU A 3 3.42 10.55 -27.64
C GLU A 3 4.61 10.45 -26.65
N ARG A 4 4.85 11.50 -25.86
CA ARG A 4 5.79 11.41 -24.75
C ARG A 4 5.21 10.41 -23.74
N SER A 5 5.75 9.20 -23.74
CA SER A 5 5.49 8.19 -22.70
C SER A 5 5.76 8.80 -21.32
N THR A 6 4.80 8.66 -20.39
CA THR A 6 4.77 9.25 -19.03
C THR A 6 5.78 8.65 -18.05
N THR A 7 7.01 8.42 -18.49
CA THR A 7 8.15 8.11 -17.61
C THR A 7 8.66 9.34 -16.85
N GLU A 8 8.11 10.52 -17.13
CA GLU A 8 8.46 11.77 -16.45
C GLU A 8 8.03 11.77 -14.97
N ARG A 9 8.89 12.36 -14.15
CA ARG A 9 8.71 12.55 -12.71
C ARG A 9 8.66 14.05 -12.45
N TYR A 10 7.49 14.55 -12.11
CA TYR A 10 7.26 15.95 -11.77
C TYR A 10 7.58 16.22 -10.29
N THR A 11 7.72 17.47 -9.93
CA THR A 11 8.09 17.96 -8.60
C THR A 11 7.15 19.08 -8.15
N LEU A 12 7.31 19.59 -6.93
CA LEU A 12 6.51 20.74 -6.47
C LEU A 12 6.69 21.99 -7.37
N PRO A 13 7.91 22.40 -7.78
CA PRO A 13 8.10 23.50 -8.74
C PRO A 13 7.37 23.32 -10.07
N ASP A 14 7.21 22.07 -10.54
CA ASP A 14 6.46 21.79 -11.76
C ASP A 14 4.95 22.03 -11.56
N LEU A 15 4.41 21.68 -10.39
CA LEU A 15 3.02 21.97 -10.02
C LEU A 15 2.76 23.47 -9.87
N GLU A 16 3.75 24.23 -9.39
CA GLU A 16 3.67 25.70 -9.30
C GLU A 16 3.52 26.36 -10.67
N ASN A 17 4.13 25.77 -11.70
CA ASN A 17 4.12 26.27 -13.08
C ASN A 17 3.35 25.34 -14.04
N TRP A 18 2.32 24.65 -13.52
CA TRP A 18 1.70 23.53 -14.23
C TRP A 18 1.13 23.88 -15.61
N SER A 19 0.59 25.10 -15.77
CA SER A 19 0.03 25.56 -17.05
C SER A 19 1.09 25.65 -18.16
N GLU A 20 2.35 25.89 -17.82
CA GLU A 20 3.46 25.88 -18.76
C GLU A 20 4.02 24.47 -18.94
N VAL A 21 4.25 23.75 -17.85
CA VAL A 21 4.80 22.38 -17.87
C VAL A 21 3.91 21.41 -18.63
N ALA A 22 2.59 21.49 -18.43
CA ALA A 22 1.62 20.58 -19.04
C ALA A 22 1.02 21.12 -20.35
N ARG A 23 1.49 22.26 -20.88
CA ARG A 23 0.90 22.94 -22.05
C ARG A 23 0.74 22.03 -23.26
N ASP A 24 1.78 21.26 -23.56
CA ASP A 24 1.84 20.40 -24.75
C ASP A 24 1.55 18.92 -24.41
N VAL A 25 1.08 18.64 -23.19
CA VAL A 25 0.79 17.27 -22.75
C VAL A 25 -0.63 16.89 -23.15
N ASN A 26 -0.74 16.00 -24.13
CA ASN A 26 -2.00 15.47 -24.61
C ASN A 26 -1.94 13.93 -24.69
N PRO A 27 -2.84 13.17 -24.03
CA PRO A 27 -3.90 13.61 -23.11
C PRO A 27 -3.39 14.41 -21.88
N PRO A 28 -4.21 15.27 -21.24
CA PRO A 28 -3.77 16.01 -20.07
C PRO A 28 -3.52 15.09 -18.87
N ILE A 29 -2.49 15.39 -18.07
CA ILE A 29 -2.25 14.72 -16.79
C ILE A 29 -3.25 15.27 -15.76
N ARG A 30 -4.12 14.39 -15.27
CA ARG A 30 -5.15 14.71 -14.25
C ARG A 30 -5.17 13.72 -13.09
N LEU A 31 -4.29 12.72 -13.13
CA LEU A 31 -4.10 11.75 -12.08
C LEU A 31 -2.60 11.61 -11.79
N GLY A 32 -2.26 11.10 -10.61
CA GLY A 32 -0.88 10.79 -10.31
C GLY A 32 -0.63 10.14 -8.96
N VAL A 33 0.64 9.85 -8.68
CA VAL A 33 1.12 9.34 -7.40
C VAL A 33 2.12 10.31 -6.77
N PHE A 34 1.89 10.66 -5.51
CA PHE A 34 2.82 11.44 -4.71
C PHE A 34 3.65 10.51 -3.83
N GLY A 35 4.98 10.61 -3.88
CA GLY A 35 5.88 9.80 -3.05
C GLY A 35 7.28 10.39 -2.94
N ASP A 36 8.01 9.90 -1.95
CA ASP A 36 9.43 10.22 -1.73
C ASP A 36 10.15 9.01 -1.10
N PRO A 37 10.83 8.17 -1.92
CA PRO A 37 10.95 8.21 -3.38
C PRO A 37 9.71 7.67 -4.11
N VAL A 38 9.55 8.00 -5.40
CA VAL A 38 8.42 7.55 -6.24
C VAL A 38 8.82 6.90 -7.58
N ALA A 39 10.10 7.01 -7.97
CA ALA A 39 10.56 6.62 -9.30
C ALA A 39 10.26 5.16 -9.69
N HIS A 40 10.32 4.24 -8.71
CA HIS A 40 10.08 2.81 -8.90
C HIS A 40 8.59 2.43 -9.02
N SER A 41 7.67 3.35 -8.74
CA SER A 41 6.23 3.03 -8.73
C SER A 41 5.79 2.55 -10.10
N LEU A 42 5.12 1.39 -10.17
CA LEU A 42 4.50 0.88 -11.40
C LEU A 42 3.03 1.35 -11.58
N SER A 43 2.52 2.19 -10.65
CA SER A 43 1.16 2.73 -10.74
C SER A 43 0.88 3.46 -12.06
N PRO A 44 1.79 4.28 -12.63
CA PRO A 44 1.55 4.91 -13.92
C PRO A 44 1.37 3.92 -15.07
N GLN A 45 2.14 2.85 -15.15
CA GLN A 45 2.01 1.83 -16.20
C GLN A 45 0.62 1.22 -16.17
N MET A 46 0.20 0.82 -14.97
CA MET A 46 -1.09 0.19 -14.72
C MET A 46 -2.27 1.13 -14.97
N GLN A 47 -2.23 2.35 -14.40
CA GLN A 47 -3.34 3.30 -14.47
C GLN A 47 -3.50 3.86 -15.89
N ASN A 48 -2.41 4.16 -16.59
CA ASN A 48 -2.51 4.60 -17.99
C ASN A 48 -3.02 3.48 -18.91
N ALA A 49 -2.72 2.21 -18.61
CA ALA A 49 -3.32 1.09 -19.35
C ALA A 49 -4.84 1.01 -19.12
N ALA A 50 -5.31 1.27 -17.90
CA ALA A 50 -6.74 1.35 -17.60
C ALA A 50 -7.43 2.51 -18.33
N LEU A 51 -6.81 3.69 -18.32
CA LEU A 51 -7.33 4.88 -19.01
C LEU A 51 -7.46 4.63 -20.52
N ARG A 52 -6.45 4.04 -21.16
CA ARG A 52 -6.49 3.67 -22.58
C ARG A 52 -7.56 2.61 -22.87
N ALA A 53 -7.68 1.58 -22.05
CA ALA A 53 -8.64 0.50 -22.25
C ALA A 53 -10.10 0.97 -22.16
N LEU A 54 -10.36 2.07 -21.44
CA LEU A 54 -11.69 2.68 -21.31
C LEU A 54 -11.84 4.00 -22.08
N GLU A 55 -10.90 4.32 -22.97
CA GLU A 55 -10.91 5.51 -23.83
C GLU A 55 -11.05 6.83 -23.04
N ILE A 56 -10.52 6.88 -21.81
CA ILE A 56 -10.52 8.08 -20.97
C ILE A 56 -9.33 8.95 -21.36
N ASN A 57 -9.61 10.13 -21.94
CA ASN A 57 -8.59 11.05 -22.46
C ASN A 57 -7.85 11.82 -21.34
N MET A 58 -7.08 11.11 -20.51
CA MET A 58 -6.27 11.64 -19.41
C MET A 58 -5.00 10.80 -19.23
N GLN A 59 -4.04 11.34 -18.48
CA GLN A 59 -2.81 10.65 -18.09
C GLN A 59 -2.63 10.58 -16.57
N TYR A 60 -1.90 9.56 -16.15
CA TYR A 60 -1.44 9.34 -14.78
C TYR A 60 0.09 9.49 -14.70
N ALA A 61 0.59 10.34 -13.80
CA ALA A 61 2.02 10.63 -13.69
C ALA A 61 2.62 10.42 -12.28
N ARG A 62 3.95 10.45 -12.18
CA ARG A 62 4.67 10.42 -10.90
C ARG A 62 5.00 11.84 -10.45
N PHE A 63 4.80 12.11 -9.17
CA PHE A 63 5.20 13.37 -8.53
C PHE A 63 6.09 13.07 -7.34
N HIS A 64 7.35 13.51 -7.42
CA HIS A 64 8.28 13.46 -6.31
C HIS A 64 8.03 14.67 -5.41
N ILE A 65 7.27 14.42 -4.35
CA ILE A 65 6.88 15.42 -3.36
C ILE A 65 7.49 15.01 -2.03
N ARG A 66 8.32 15.85 -1.42
CA ARG A 66 8.91 15.58 -0.10
C ARG A 66 7.88 15.71 1.01
N ALA A 67 8.15 15.13 2.18
CA ALA A 67 7.21 15.14 3.31
C ALA A 67 6.76 16.56 3.72
N ASN A 68 7.67 17.53 3.68
CA ASN A 68 7.38 18.94 3.99
C ASN A 68 6.68 19.70 2.84
N GLU A 69 6.62 19.14 1.65
CA GLU A 69 6.03 19.75 0.44
C GLU A 69 4.56 19.34 0.23
N LEU A 70 4.10 18.27 0.89
CA LEU A 70 2.77 17.68 0.68
C LEU A 70 1.63 18.71 0.75
N ARG A 71 1.65 19.58 1.77
CA ARG A 71 0.62 20.61 1.98
C ARG A 71 0.54 21.58 0.79
N SER A 72 1.69 22.04 0.31
CA SER A 72 1.77 22.94 -0.83
C SER A 72 1.30 22.24 -2.11
N ALA A 73 1.74 20.99 -2.33
CA ALA A 73 1.34 20.21 -3.50
C ALA A 73 -0.18 19.99 -3.55
N LEU A 74 -0.81 19.58 -2.44
CA LEU A 74 -2.26 19.41 -2.36
C LEU A 74 -3.01 20.73 -2.59
N ARG A 75 -2.48 21.85 -2.09
CA ARG A 75 -3.06 23.18 -2.36
C ARG A 75 -3.07 23.50 -3.86
N PHE A 76 -1.97 23.25 -4.58
CA PHE A 76 -1.94 23.48 -6.02
C PHE A 76 -2.91 22.59 -6.77
N LEU A 77 -2.98 21.30 -6.43
CA LEU A 77 -3.93 20.38 -7.06
C LEU A 77 -5.39 20.84 -6.96
N ARG A 78 -5.80 21.55 -5.89
CA ARG A 78 -7.16 22.11 -5.76
C ARG A 78 -7.50 23.17 -6.81
N GLU A 79 -6.49 23.86 -7.32
CA GLU A 79 -6.64 24.92 -8.32
C GLU A 79 -6.39 24.42 -9.75
N LEU A 80 -5.95 23.16 -9.89
CA LEU A 80 -5.70 22.50 -11.17
C LEU A 80 -6.84 21.53 -11.50
N ASP A 81 -6.94 21.14 -12.76
CA ASP A 81 -7.99 20.24 -13.26
C ASP A 81 -7.67 18.75 -13.01
N PHE A 82 -7.24 18.43 -11.78
CA PHE A 82 -6.95 17.05 -11.35
C PHE A 82 -8.24 16.34 -10.91
N VAL A 83 -8.34 15.06 -11.24
CA VAL A 83 -9.41 14.17 -10.76
C VAL A 83 -9.06 13.56 -9.41
N GLY A 84 -7.78 13.29 -9.17
CA GLY A 84 -7.34 12.64 -7.95
C GLY A 84 -5.87 12.24 -7.98
N ILE A 85 -5.36 11.78 -6.84
CA ILE A 85 -3.99 11.27 -6.72
C ILE A 85 -3.95 10.07 -5.78
N ASN A 86 -2.92 9.23 -5.92
CA ASN A 86 -2.51 8.33 -4.87
C ASN A 86 -1.44 8.96 -3.98
N LEU A 87 -1.46 8.59 -2.70
CA LEU A 87 -0.38 8.88 -1.75
C LEU A 87 0.37 7.58 -1.46
N THR A 88 1.69 7.59 -1.64
CA THR A 88 2.57 6.52 -1.16
C THR A 88 3.50 7.03 -0.05
N VAL A 89 4.44 6.21 0.40
CA VAL A 89 5.44 6.59 1.42
C VAL A 89 6.10 7.94 1.03
N PRO A 90 6.23 8.89 1.98
CA PRO A 90 5.83 8.85 3.39
C PRO A 90 4.44 9.47 3.69
N HIS A 91 3.63 9.75 2.68
CA HIS A 91 2.51 10.70 2.75
C HIS A 91 1.21 10.14 3.33
N LYS A 92 1.01 8.83 3.40
CA LYS A 92 -0.33 8.26 3.69
C LYS A 92 -0.95 8.73 5.01
N ILE A 93 -0.15 8.82 6.08
CA ILE A 93 -0.61 9.28 7.40
C ILE A 93 -0.76 10.82 7.40
N ALA A 94 0.24 11.53 6.90
CA ALA A 94 0.23 12.99 6.86
C ALA A 94 -0.83 13.57 5.91
N GLY A 95 -1.20 12.83 4.88
CA GLY A 95 -2.24 13.21 3.93
C GLY A 95 -3.63 13.16 4.55
N LEU A 96 -3.91 12.17 5.42
CA LEU A 96 -5.19 12.06 6.11
C LEU A 96 -5.52 13.32 6.94
N THR A 97 -4.52 14.03 7.47
CA THR A 97 -4.74 15.26 8.25
C THR A 97 -4.89 16.52 7.38
N GLN A 98 -4.78 16.38 6.06
CA GLN A 98 -4.77 17.50 5.10
C GLN A 98 -5.92 17.43 4.09
N ILE A 99 -6.75 16.39 4.15
CA ILE A 99 -7.94 16.20 3.32
C ILE A 99 -9.18 16.77 4.00
N ASP A 100 -10.22 17.00 3.21
CA ASP A 100 -11.46 17.64 3.66
C ASP A 100 -12.45 16.61 4.24
N VAL A 101 -12.53 15.43 3.61
CA VAL A 101 -13.40 14.32 4.04
C VAL A 101 -12.64 13.00 3.96
N ALA A 102 -12.70 12.19 5.00
CA ALA A 102 -12.18 10.82 5.00
C ALA A 102 -13.37 9.84 5.00
N ASP A 103 -13.33 8.82 4.14
CA ASP A 103 -14.28 7.72 4.24
C ASP A 103 -13.96 6.78 5.42
N GLU A 104 -14.78 5.75 5.61
CA GLU A 104 -14.56 4.78 6.68
C GLU A 104 -13.20 4.06 6.54
N SER A 105 -12.81 3.69 5.32
CA SER A 105 -11.55 2.98 5.08
C SER A 105 -10.33 3.79 5.53
N ALA A 106 -10.28 5.09 5.22
CA ALA A 106 -9.18 5.97 5.59
C ALA A 106 -9.23 6.42 7.05
N SER A 107 -10.41 6.82 7.53
CA SER A 107 -10.59 7.32 8.90
C SER A 107 -10.25 6.27 9.96
N ARG A 108 -10.70 5.03 9.74
CA ARG A 108 -10.50 3.93 10.69
C ARG A 108 -9.07 3.42 10.73
N CYS A 109 -8.44 3.16 9.58
CA CYS A 109 -7.04 2.73 9.57
C CYS A 109 -6.07 3.88 9.93
N GLY A 110 -6.49 5.14 9.80
CA GLY A 110 -5.67 6.29 10.15
C GLY A 110 -4.63 6.65 9.08
N ALA A 111 -4.88 6.29 7.82
CA ALA A 111 -4.06 6.64 6.68
C ALA A 111 -4.92 6.72 5.41
N ALA A 112 -4.56 7.57 4.45
CA ALA A 112 -5.20 7.64 3.13
C ALA A 112 -4.17 7.37 2.03
N ASN A 113 -4.48 6.52 1.05
CA ASN A 113 -3.63 6.25 -0.10
C ASN A 113 -4.26 6.71 -1.42
N THR A 114 -5.54 7.08 -1.44
CA THR A 114 -6.31 7.46 -2.62
C THR A 114 -7.11 8.71 -2.30
N LEU A 115 -6.84 9.79 -3.02
CA LEU A 115 -7.59 11.04 -2.93
C LEU A 115 -8.36 11.25 -4.22
N ARG A 116 -9.64 11.55 -4.09
CA ARG A 116 -10.48 12.07 -5.17
C ARG A 116 -10.71 13.55 -4.92
N LEU A 117 -10.51 14.37 -5.94
CA LEU A 117 -10.84 15.79 -5.89
C LEU A 117 -12.28 15.97 -6.39
N ASP A 118 -13.13 16.49 -5.52
CA ASP A 118 -14.53 16.82 -5.83
C ASP A 118 -14.79 18.27 -5.44
N SER A 119 -15.08 19.13 -6.41
CA SER A 119 -15.40 20.54 -6.16
C SER A 119 -14.35 21.24 -5.29
N LYS A 120 -13.06 21.03 -5.61
CA LYS A 120 -11.87 21.49 -4.87
C LYS A 120 -11.68 20.90 -3.46
N LYS A 121 -12.49 19.94 -3.05
CA LYS A 121 -12.36 19.21 -1.77
C LYS A 121 -11.77 17.83 -2.00
N PHE A 122 -10.81 17.43 -1.18
CA PHE A 122 -10.29 16.08 -1.20
C PHE A 122 -11.15 15.16 -0.35
N VAL A 123 -11.65 14.12 -1.00
CA VAL A 123 -12.23 12.94 -0.36
C VAL A 123 -11.17 11.84 -0.37
N GLY A 124 -10.75 11.39 0.82
CA GLY A 124 -9.69 10.40 0.98
C GLY A 124 -10.22 9.03 1.38
N SER A 125 -9.63 8.02 0.75
CA SER A 125 -9.88 6.60 0.93
C SER A 125 -8.56 5.85 1.14
N ASN A 126 -8.64 4.62 1.64
CA ASN A 126 -7.51 3.73 1.75
C ASN A 126 -7.78 2.39 1.06
N THR A 127 -7.32 2.26 -0.18
CA THR A 127 -7.48 1.06 -1.01
C THR A 127 -6.43 -0.01 -0.75
N ASP A 128 -5.41 0.26 0.06
CA ASP A 128 -4.46 -0.78 0.49
C ASP A 128 -5.16 -1.81 1.41
N THR A 129 -6.25 -1.42 2.08
CA THR A 129 -7.05 -2.28 2.96
C THR A 129 -7.59 -3.48 2.19
N GLU A 130 -8.67 -3.30 1.45
CA GLU A 130 -9.28 -4.34 0.62
C GLU A 130 -8.32 -4.84 -0.48
N GLY A 131 -7.44 -3.98 -0.99
CA GLY A 131 -6.42 -4.35 -1.96
C GLY A 131 -5.50 -5.47 -1.46
N PHE A 132 -5.12 -5.45 -0.18
CA PHE A 132 -4.31 -6.51 0.42
C PHE A 132 -5.10 -7.83 0.57
N SER A 133 -6.35 -7.78 1.03
CA SER A 133 -7.19 -8.97 1.16
C SER A 133 -7.37 -9.69 -0.19
N ARG A 134 -7.70 -8.93 -1.24
CA ARG A 134 -7.81 -9.46 -2.62
C ARG A 134 -6.49 -10.04 -3.11
N ALA A 135 -5.35 -9.43 -2.75
CA ALA A 135 -4.03 -9.96 -3.08
C ALA A 135 -3.76 -11.31 -2.41
N VAL A 136 -3.96 -11.41 -1.09
CA VAL A 136 -3.78 -12.67 -0.34
C VAL A 136 -4.67 -13.78 -0.90
N ARG A 137 -5.93 -13.47 -1.18
CA ARG A 137 -6.87 -14.42 -1.79
C ARG A 137 -6.40 -14.89 -3.17
N SER A 138 -5.94 -13.97 -4.02
CA SER A 138 -5.49 -14.31 -5.38
C SER A 138 -4.18 -15.09 -5.42
N GLU A 139 -3.22 -14.77 -4.56
CA GLU A 139 -1.91 -15.45 -4.51
C GLU A 139 -1.99 -16.81 -3.82
N PHE A 140 -2.79 -16.90 -2.75
CA PHE A 140 -2.73 -18.05 -1.86
C PHE A 140 -4.02 -18.88 -1.78
N SER A 141 -5.12 -18.41 -2.39
CA SER A 141 -6.45 -19.03 -2.30
C SER A 141 -6.96 -19.19 -0.86
N ILE A 142 -6.57 -18.28 0.04
CA ILE A 142 -6.91 -18.28 1.48
C ILE A 142 -7.47 -16.90 1.85
N ASP A 143 -8.41 -16.85 2.80
CA ASP A 143 -8.95 -15.61 3.36
C ASP A 143 -8.20 -15.19 4.62
N LEU A 144 -8.13 -13.88 4.92
CA LEU A 144 -7.43 -13.38 6.11
C LEU A 144 -8.05 -13.88 7.41
N ARG A 145 -9.35 -14.13 7.41
CA ARG A 145 -10.10 -14.65 8.56
C ARG A 145 -9.55 -16.00 9.08
N ASP A 146 -8.96 -16.79 8.19
CA ASP A 146 -8.46 -18.15 8.49
C ASP A 146 -6.97 -18.16 8.83
N LEU A 147 -6.34 -16.98 8.98
CA LEU A 147 -4.90 -16.83 9.16
C LEU A 147 -4.54 -16.15 10.49
N ARG A 148 -3.39 -16.55 11.04
CA ARG A 148 -2.66 -15.82 12.08
C ARG A 148 -1.58 -14.98 11.39
N VAL A 149 -1.67 -13.65 11.52
CA VAL A 149 -0.91 -12.71 10.69
C VAL A 149 0.14 -11.97 11.51
N MET A 150 1.37 -11.93 11.02
CA MET A 150 2.46 -11.07 11.51
C MET A 150 2.77 -9.99 10.49
N ILE A 151 2.79 -8.72 10.91
CA ILE A 151 3.14 -7.57 10.05
C ILE A 151 4.49 -6.99 10.48
N LEU A 152 5.48 -7.07 9.61
CA LEU A 152 6.81 -6.48 9.79
C LEU A 152 6.81 -5.03 9.27
N GLY A 153 6.89 -4.06 10.19
CA GLY A 153 6.85 -2.62 9.90
C GLY A 153 5.48 -1.96 10.08
N ALA A 154 4.74 -2.37 11.09
CA ALA A 154 3.36 -1.95 11.31
C ALA A 154 3.14 -0.46 11.69
N GLY A 155 4.19 0.37 11.72
CA GLY A 155 4.09 1.79 12.15
C GLY A 155 3.86 2.81 11.02
N GLY A 156 3.63 2.36 9.79
CA GLY A 156 3.37 3.22 8.61
C GLY A 156 1.98 3.01 8.03
N GLY A 157 1.57 3.88 7.09
CA GLY A 157 0.20 3.86 6.55
C GLY A 157 -0.21 2.54 5.88
N THR A 158 0.70 1.86 5.17
CA THR A 158 0.43 0.52 4.62
C THR A 158 0.24 -0.52 5.73
N GLY A 159 1.11 -0.51 6.74
CA GLY A 159 0.99 -1.43 7.89
C GLY A 159 -0.32 -1.22 8.66
N HIS A 160 -0.74 0.02 8.84
CA HIS A 160 -2.03 0.37 9.44
C HIS A 160 -3.21 -0.17 8.61
N ALA A 161 -3.18 0.01 7.29
CA ALA A 161 -4.24 -0.45 6.39
C ALA A 161 -4.37 -1.99 6.42
N ILE A 162 -3.24 -2.71 6.35
CA ILE A 162 -3.23 -4.17 6.42
C ILE A 162 -3.71 -4.66 7.79
N ALA A 163 -3.22 -4.07 8.88
CA ALA A 163 -3.65 -4.44 10.24
C ALA A 163 -5.16 -4.22 10.43
N TRP A 164 -5.68 -3.11 9.93
CA TRP A 164 -7.11 -2.81 9.94
C TRP A 164 -7.92 -3.83 9.14
N GLN A 165 -7.49 -4.17 7.92
CA GLN A 165 -8.16 -5.17 7.10
C GLN A 165 -8.18 -6.56 7.77
N CYS A 166 -7.08 -6.97 8.38
CA CYS A 166 -7.00 -8.24 9.11
C CYS A 166 -8.02 -8.29 10.25
N ALA A 167 -8.19 -7.19 11.00
CA ALA A 167 -9.18 -7.11 12.06
C ALA A 167 -10.62 -7.07 11.55
N LEU A 168 -10.90 -6.32 10.47
CA LEU A 168 -12.23 -6.28 9.84
C LEU A 168 -12.69 -7.66 9.38
N GLU A 169 -11.78 -8.48 8.87
CA GLU A 169 -12.06 -9.86 8.46
C GLU A 169 -12.01 -10.86 9.62
N ASN A 170 -11.80 -10.40 10.85
CA ASN A 170 -11.70 -11.25 12.05
C ASN A 170 -10.62 -12.33 11.94
N CYS A 171 -9.40 -11.96 11.49
CA CYS A 171 -8.28 -12.87 11.51
C CYS A 171 -8.06 -13.47 12.91
N GLU A 172 -7.51 -14.69 12.95
CA GLU A 172 -7.39 -15.45 14.18
C GLU A 172 -6.52 -14.72 15.21
N ARG A 173 -5.39 -14.21 14.74
CA ARG A 173 -4.34 -13.54 15.50
C ARG A 173 -3.68 -12.47 14.64
N LEU A 174 -3.27 -11.37 15.26
CA LEU A 174 -2.53 -10.29 14.64
C LEU A 174 -1.35 -9.83 15.52
N VAL A 175 -0.14 -9.92 14.97
CA VAL A 175 1.10 -9.48 15.61
C VAL A 175 1.70 -8.32 14.82
N LEU A 176 1.81 -7.16 15.45
CA LEU A 176 2.38 -5.95 14.88
C LEU A 176 3.84 -5.81 15.30
N VAL A 177 4.77 -6.01 14.37
CA VAL A 177 6.21 -5.89 14.62
C VAL A 177 6.68 -4.52 14.14
N ASN A 178 7.37 -3.77 14.99
CA ASN A 178 7.97 -2.50 14.58
C ASN A 178 9.22 -2.14 15.39
N ARG A 179 10.17 -1.42 14.76
CA ARG A 179 11.39 -0.94 15.44
C ARG A 179 11.06 0.02 16.59
N THR A 180 10.09 0.90 16.36
CA THR A 180 9.60 1.86 17.36
C THR A 180 8.17 1.50 17.73
N LEU A 181 7.98 0.82 18.86
CA LEU A 181 6.66 0.36 19.33
C LEU A 181 5.63 1.48 19.44
N ALA A 182 6.03 2.69 19.88
CA ALA A 182 5.11 3.81 20.00
C ALA A 182 4.37 4.17 18.69
N LYS A 183 4.94 3.81 17.52
CA LYS A 183 4.28 4.02 16.23
C LYS A 183 3.11 3.05 15.97
N THR A 184 3.01 1.93 16.68
CA THR A 184 1.90 0.98 16.54
C THR A 184 0.79 1.23 17.56
N SER A 185 1.01 2.06 18.57
CA SER A 185 0.04 2.29 19.66
C SER A 185 -1.32 2.77 19.15
N SER A 186 -1.34 3.73 18.22
CA SER A 186 -2.60 4.30 17.73
C SER A 186 -3.46 3.28 16.97
N ILE A 187 -2.84 2.44 16.14
CA ILE A 187 -3.57 1.38 15.44
C ILE A 187 -3.94 0.26 16.43
N LEU A 188 -3.06 -0.13 17.34
CA LEU A 188 -3.34 -1.16 18.34
C LEU A 188 -4.60 -0.85 19.16
N GLU A 189 -4.75 0.38 19.66
CA GLU A 189 -5.94 0.83 20.39
C GLU A 189 -7.22 0.71 19.56
N ARG A 190 -7.16 1.07 18.27
CA ARG A 190 -8.31 0.98 17.35
C ARG A 190 -8.71 -0.45 17.04
N LEU A 191 -7.77 -1.39 17.09
CA LEU A 191 -8.00 -2.80 16.78
C LEU A 191 -8.50 -3.60 17.99
N ARG A 192 -8.24 -3.17 19.23
CA ARG A 192 -8.64 -3.88 20.46
C ARG A 192 -10.10 -4.39 20.47
N PRO A 193 -11.11 -3.61 20.03
CA PRO A 193 -12.49 -4.08 20.03
C PRO A 193 -12.72 -5.35 19.20
N PHE A 194 -11.98 -5.56 18.11
CA PHE A 194 -12.10 -6.75 17.25
C PHE A 194 -11.54 -8.03 17.88
N PHE A 195 -10.69 -7.89 18.90
CA PHE A 195 -10.01 -9.00 19.57
C PHE A 195 -10.40 -9.15 21.04
N ALA A 196 -11.45 -8.44 21.48
CA ALA A 196 -11.90 -8.42 22.88
C ALA A 196 -12.69 -9.67 23.29
N GLU A 197 -13.31 -10.38 22.35
CA GLU A 197 -14.11 -11.56 22.67
C GLU A 197 -13.23 -12.74 23.13
N PRO A 198 -13.60 -13.41 24.24
CA PRO A 198 -12.91 -14.60 24.71
C PRO A 198 -12.94 -15.70 23.65
N ARG A 199 -11.79 -16.31 23.36
CA ARG A 199 -11.73 -17.57 22.62
C ARG A 199 -11.36 -18.72 23.55
N VAL A 200 -11.80 -19.92 23.17
CA VAL A 200 -11.52 -21.18 23.86
C VAL A 200 -10.09 -21.67 23.62
N LEU A 201 -9.35 -21.07 22.68
CA LEU A 201 -8.05 -21.55 22.19
C LEU A 201 -6.88 -20.82 22.86
N GLY A 202 -6.21 -21.51 23.78
CA GLY A 202 -4.83 -21.28 24.22
C GLY A 202 -4.54 -19.99 25.01
N PRO A 203 -3.36 -19.88 25.65
CA PRO A 203 -2.98 -18.70 26.45
C PRO A 203 -2.43 -17.52 25.63
N VAL A 204 -2.38 -17.61 24.30
CA VAL A 204 -1.64 -16.65 23.47
C VAL A 204 -2.51 -15.47 23.06
N ALA A 205 -2.05 -14.23 23.30
CA ALA A 205 -2.85 -13.01 23.09
C ALA A 205 -3.17 -12.75 21.60
N ARG A 206 -4.45 -12.69 21.21
CA ARG A 206 -4.85 -12.56 19.78
C ARG A 206 -4.37 -11.28 19.08
N LEU A 207 -4.11 -10.22 19.82
CA LEU A 207 -3.58 -8.96 19.30
C LEU A 207 -2.36 -8.56 20.13
N GLU A 208 -1.22 -8.39 19.47
CA GLU A 208 0.03 -8.04 20.15
C GLU A 208 0.85 -7.06 19.30
N ALA A 209 1.58 -6.16 19.97
CA ALA A 209 2.62 -5.35 19.34
C ALA A 209 3.96 -5.66 19.99
N VAL A 210 4.94 -6.05 19.18
CA VAL A 210 6.27 -6.46 19.67
C VAL A 210 7.38 -5.63 19.03
N ARG A 211 8.47 -5.45 19.79
CA ARG A 211 9.68 -4.82 19.26
C ARG A 211 10.23 -5.69 18.14
N TRP A 212 10.84 -5.02 17.16
CA TRP A 212 11.53 -5.72 16.09
C TRP A 212 12.93 -6.13 16.53
N ASP A 213 12.97 -7.20 17.32
CA ASP A 213 14.17 -7.95 17.69
C ASP A 213 13.95 -9.44 17.44
N GLU A 214 15.03 -10.19 17.22
CA GLU A 214 14.93 -11.59 16.82
C GLU A 214 14.22 -12.45 17.86
N ALA A 215 14.48 -12.21 19.16
CA ALA A 215 13.91 -13.03 20.23
C ALA A 215 12.39 -12.81 20.33
N ALA A 216 11.94 -11.55 20.29
CA ALA A 216 10.53 -11.20 20.30
C ALA A 216 9.80 -11.71 19.06
N VAL A 217 10.39 -11.60 17.87
CA VAL A 217 9.79 -12.14 16.64
C VAL A 217 9.73 -13.67 16.71
N ARG A 218 10.82 -14.34 17.11
CA ARG A 218 10.89 -15.81 17.24
C ARG A 218 9.83 -16.36 18.18
N ALA A 219 9.58 -15.68 19.31
CA ALA A 219 8.59 -16.11 20.30
C ALA A 219 7.15 -16.14 19.73
N GLN A 220 6.90 -15.42 18.65
CA GLN A 220 5.57 -15.28 18.05
C GLN A 220 5.34 -16.26 16.89
N LEU A 221 6.40 -16.68 16.19
CA LEU A 221 6.30 -17.37 14.90
C LEU A 221 5.64 -18.76 14.95
N ALA A 222 5.72 -19.47 16.09
CA ALA A 222 5.03 -20.76 16.23
C ALA A 222 3.51 -20.63 16.04
N ASP A 223 2.96 -19.43 16.29
CA ASP A 223 1.55 -19.13 16.20
C ASP A 223 1.20 -18.23 15.01
N ILE A 224 1.97 -18.29 13.91
CA ILE A 224 1.77 -17.44 12.73
C ILE A 224 1.72 -18.27 11.46
N ASP A 225 0.77 -17.93 10.58
CA ASP A 225 0.63 -18.54 9.26
C ASP A 225 1.15 -17.60 8.18
N LEU A 226 0.83 -16.31 8.25
CA LEU A 226 1.17 -15.31 7.24
C LEU A 226 2.11 -14.24 7.82
N ILE A 227 3.29 -14.08 7.21
CA ILE A 227 4.27 -13.05 7.51
C ILE A 227 4.26 -12.01 6.39
N VAL A 228 3.93 -10.76 6.73
CA VAL A 228 3.80 -9.66 5.78
C VAL A 228 4.91 -8.64 5.99
N ASN A 229 5.78 -8.43 4.99
CA ASN A 229 6.73 -7.32 5.01
C ASN A 229 6.11 -6.06 4.41
N VAL A 230 5.89 -5.03 5.23
CA VAL A 230 5.43 -3.70 4.78
C VAL A 230 6.54 -2.66 4.80
N THR A 231 7.80 -3.09 4.95
CA THR A 231 8.94 -2.18 5.07
C THR A 231 9.59 -1.92 3.72
N PRO A 232 10.41 -0.86 3.63
CA PRO A 232 11.23 -0.66 2.44
C PRO A 232 12.34 -1.72 2.26
N LEU A 233 12.61 -2.58 3.25
CA LEU A 233 13.68 -3.58 3.13
C LEU A 233 13.35 -4.57 2.01
N GLY A 234 14.26 -4.67 1.05
CA GLY A 234 14.11 -5.48 -0.16
C GLY A 234 13.93 -4.63 -1.42
N MET A 235 13.66 -3.33 -1.29
CA MET A 235 13.62 -2.40 -2.42
C MET A 235 15.01 -2.25 -3.06
N ASN A 236 16.08 -2.27 -2.26
CA ASN A 236 17.44 -2.35 -2.77
C ASN A 236 17.92 -3.82 -2.74
N PRO A 237 18.59 -4.32 -3.79
CA PRO A 237 19.12 -5.69 -3.80
C PRO A 237 20.11 -6.00 -2.65
N SER A 238 20.77 -4.97 -2.12
CA SER A 238 21.69 -5.07 -0.98
C SER A 238 20.99 -5.08 0.38
N ASP A 239 19.71 -4.75 0.46
CA ASP A 239 18.98 -4.71 1.73
C ASP A 239 18.96 -6.10 2.40
N PRO A 240 19.10 -6.17 3.73
CA PRO A 240 18.93 -7.42 4.47
C PRO A 240 17.47 -7.90 4.42
N ALA A 241 17.26 -9.19 4.66
CA ALA A 241 15.92 -9.71 4.93
C ALA A 241 15.40 -9.12 6.27
N PRO A 242 14.10 -8.83 6.39
CA PRO A 242 13.51 -8.26 7.60
C PRO A 242 13.50 -9.25 8.78
N ILE A 243 13.59 -10.56 8.51
CA ILE A 243 13.80 -11.62 9.48
C ILE A 243 14.85 -12.62 8.97
N PRO A 244 15.63 -13.28 9.85
CA PRO A 244 16.58 -14.31 9.44
C PRO A 244 15.88 -15.54 8.81
N ALA A 245 16.49 -16.11 7.75
CA ALA A 245 15.95 -17.29 7.06
C ALA A 245 15.69 -18.48 8.00
N ARG A 246 16.54 -18.69 9.01
CA ARG A 246 16.38 -19.74 10.04
C ARG A 246 15.10 -19.64 10.89
N LEU A 247 14.38 -18.52 10.81
CA LEU A 247 13.10 -18.34 11.49
C LEU A 247 11.92 -18.79 10.62
N LEU A 248 12.13 -18.97 9.32
CA LEU A 248 11.10 -19.44 8.40
C LEU A 248 11.01 -20.96 8.46
N ALA A 249 9.82 -21.48 8.17
CA ALA A 249 9.47 -22.88 8.22
C ALA A 249 8.48 -23.18 7.07
N PRO A 250 8.36 -24.44 6.62
CA PRO A 250 7.55 -24.78 5.44
C PRO A 250 6.07 -24.40 5.53
N HIS A 251 5.50 -24.30 6.74
CA HIS A 251 4.10 -23.95 6.94
C HIS A 251 3.82 -22.45 6.78
N HIS A 252 4.86 -21.60 6.83
CA HIS A 252 4.67 -20.16 6.69
C HIS A 252 4.26 -19.80 5.25
N ILE A 253 3.48 -18.73 5.17
CA ILE A 253 3.19 -17.97 3.98
C ILE A 253 3.87 -16.61 4.15
N VAL A 254 4.53 -16.14 3.11
CA VAL A 254 5.27 -14.88 3.12
C VAL A 254 4.73 -13.96 2.03
N PHE A 255 4.29 -12.78 2.43
CA PHE A 255 3.88 -11.73 1.49
C PHE A 255 4.79 -10.52 1.65
N ASP A 256 5.54 -10.18 0.61
CA ASP A 256 6.43 -9.03 0.61
C ASP A 256 5.78 -7.89 -0.16
N CYS A 257 5.42 -6.78 0.49
CA CYS A 257 4.83 -5.63 -0.21
C CYS A 257 5.80 -4.94 -1.17
N VAL A 258 7.10 -5.26 -1.09
CA VAL A 258 8.06 -4.87 -2.12
C VAL A 258 7.75 -5.64 -3.40
N TYR A 259 7.67 -4.90 -4.50
CA TYR A 259 7.52 -5.43 -5.85
C TYR A 259 8.71 -5.00 -6.71
N GLY A 260 9.13 -5.89 -7.61
CA GLY A 260 10.27 -5.67 -8.49
C GLY A 260 10.62 -6.95 -9.26
N PRO A 261 11.49 -6.85 -10.27
CA PRO A 261 11.82 -7.97 -11.16
C PRO A 261 12.61 -9.07 -10.43
N SER A 262 13.39 -8.69 -9.41
CA SER A 262 14.11 -9.65 -8.57
C SER A 262 13.28 -10.03 -7.36
N ARG A 263 13.26 -11.32 -7.01
CA ARG A 263 12.81 -11.75 -5.68
C ARG A 263 13.63 -11.05 -4.59
N THR A 264 13.00 -10.64 -3.49
CA THR A 264 13.69 -10.04 -2.35
C THR A 264 14.47 -11.10 -1.56
N ARG A 265 15.35 -10.68 -0.63
CA ARG A 265 16.02 -11.62 0.29
C ARG A 265 15.02 -12.39 1.16
N LEU A 266 13.91 -11.76 1.52
CA LEU A 266 12.85 -12.40 2.29
C LEU A 266 12.20 -13.54 1.50
N LEU A 267 11.82 -13.28 0.24
CA LEU A 267 11.19 -14.29 -0.61
C LEU A 267 12.13 -15.44 -0.95
N ARG A 268 13.41 -15.15 -1.19
CA ARG A 268 14.42 -16.21 -1.35
C ARG A 268 14.56 -17.08 -0.10
N ALA A 269 14.59 -16.46 1.07
CA ALA A 269 14.63 -17.19 2.34
C ALA A 269 13.36 -18.04 2.56
N ALA A 270 12.20 -17.57 2.09
CA ALA A 270 10.96 -18.35 2.10
C ALA A 270 11.08 -19.58 1.20
N ASP A 271 11.60 -19.42 -0.03
CA ASP A 271 11.84 -20.53 -0.95
C ASP A 271 12.79 -21.57 -0.33
N GLU A 272 13.91 -21.13 0.24
CA GLU A 272 14.90 -22.00 0.90
C GLU A 272 14.31 -22.77 2.09
N ALA A 273 13.35 -22.17 2.80
CA ALA A 273 12.64 -22.80 3.92
C ALA A 273 11.46 -23.70 3.48
N GLY A 274 11.18 -23.80 2.18
CA GLY A 274 10.02 -24.52 1.65
C GLY A 274 8.67 -23.83 1.91
N ALA A 275 8.69 -22.54 2.26
CA ALA A 275 7.51 -21.72 2.49
C ALA A 275 6.94 -21.17 1.17
N ARG A 276 5.66 -20.79 1.20
CA ARG A 276 5.01 -20.12 0.06
C ARG A 276 5.30 -18.63 0.11
N GLY A 277 5.69 -18.02 -1.02
CA GLY A 277 6.05 -16.61 -1.09
C GLY A 277 5.45 -15.87 -2.28
N ALA A 278 4.87 -14.68 -2.04
CA ALA A 278 4.41 -13.76 -3.09
C ALA A 278 4.92 -12.33 -2.85
N ASN A 279 5.11 -11.57 -3.93
CA ASN A 279 5.55 -10.18 -3.88
C ASN A 279 4.35 -9.20 -3.92
N GLY A 280 4.65 -7.89 -3.91
CA GLY A 280 3.63 -6.86 -3.78
C GLY A 280 2.86 -6.52 -5.07
N LEU A 281 3.10 -7.20 -6.19
CA LEU A 281 2.48 -6.84 -7.47
C LEU A 281 0.96 -7.01 -7.47
N SER A 282 0.44 -8.10 -6.88
CA SER A 282 -1.00 -8.31 -6.76
C SER A 282 -1.66 -7.28 -5.84
N MET A 283 -0.99 -6.90 -4.75
CA MET A 283 -1.47 -5.81 -3.89
C MET A 283 -1.49 -4.49 -4.66
N LEU A 284 -0.42 -4.15 -5.38
CA LEU A 284 -0.35 -2.96 -6.24
C LEU A 284 -1.52 -2.94 -7.25
N LEU A 285 -1.80 -4.08 -7.88
CA LEU A 285 -2.88 -4.24 -8.85
C LEU A 285 -4.24 -3.97 -8.23
N HIS A 286 -4.56 -4.67 -7.14
CA HIS A 286 -5.89 -4.58 -6.53
C HIS A 286 -6.14 -3.23 -5.86
N GLN A 287 -5.16 -2.66 -5.15
CA GLN A 287 -5.33 -1.32 -4.57
C GLN A 287 -5.53 -0.25 -5.65
N GLY A 288 -4.84 -0.38 -6.79
CA GLY A 288 -4.93 0.60 -7.86
C GLY A 288 -6.21 0.47 -8.68
N ALA A 289 -6.72 -0.75 -8.86
CA ALA A 289 -8.04 -1.00 -9.44
C ALA A 289 -9.14 -0.36 -8.58
N LEU A 290 -9.05 -0.49 -7.25
CA LEU A 290 -9.96 0.17 -6.33
C LEU A 290 -9.85 1.70 -6.41
N SER A 291 -8.63 2.26 -6.50
CA SER A 291 -8.45 3.71 -6.67
C SER A 291 -9.09 4.22 -7.96
N PHE A 292 -8.92 3.47 -9.05
CA PHE A 292 -9.55 3.78 -10.33
C PHE A 292 -11.08 3.81 -10.21
N SER A 293 -11.66 2.81 -9.55
CA SER A 293 -13.10 2.78 -9.30
C SER A 293 -13.60 3.97 -8.49
N ILE A 294 -12.82 4.44 -7.51
CA ILE A 294 -13.15 5.62 -6.69
C ILE A 294 -13.18 6.89 -7.55
N TRP A 295 -12.20 7.08 -8.44
CA TRP A 295 -12.13 8.28 -9.28
C TRP A 295 -13.22 8.34 -10.34
N PHE A 296 -13.57 7.20 -10.94
CA PHE A 296 -14.45 7.16 -12.11
C PHE A 296 -15.84 6.60 -11.85
N ASN A 297 -16.10 6.06 -10.65
CA ASN A 297 -17.34 5.35 -10.32
C ASN A 297 -17.68 4.24 -11.33
N ARG A 298 -16.65 3.50 -11.76
CA ARG A 298 -16.71 2.44 -12.78
C ARG A 298 -15.74 1.33 -12.41
N GLU A 299 -16.03 0.10 -12.80
CA GLU A 299 -15.10 -1.01 -12.58
C GLU A 299 -13.81 -0.80 -13.39
N ALA A 300 -12.67 -1.03 -12.75
CA ALA A 300 -11.38 -0.93 -13.40
C ALA A 300 -11.11 -2.13 -14.33
N PRO A 301 -10.51 -1.93 -15.52
CA PRO A 301 -10.17 -3.00 -16.45
C PRO A 301 -8.92 -3.77 -15.94
N ILE A 302 -9.11 -4.59 -14.91
CA ILE A 302 -8.02 -5.29 -14.19
C ILE A 302 -7.12 -6.10 -15.13
N ALA A 303 -7.66 -6.69 -16.19
CA ALA A 303 -6.88 -7.44 -17.18
C ALA A 303 -5.84 -6.53 -17.89
N ALA A 304 -6.25 -5.36 -18.37
CA ALA A 304 -5.35 -4.40 -19.01
C ALA A 304 -4.30 -3.87 -18.02
N MET A 305 -4.74 -3.57 -16.80
CA MET A 305 -3.87 -3.16 -15.69
C MET A 305 -2.78 -4.20 -15.39
N ARG A 306 -3.18 -5.46 -15.27
CA ARG A 306 -2.28 -6.59 -14.99
C ARG A 306 -1.24 -6.78 -16.09
N SER A 307 -1.67 -6.78 -17.35
CA SER A 307 -0.75 -6.92 -18.49
C SER A 307 0.30 -5.82 -18.56
N ALA A 308 -0.02 -4.60 -18.10
CA ALA A 308 0.90 -3.46 -18.13
C ALA A 308 1.98 -3.49 -17.04
N ILE A 309 1.84 -4.34 -16.02
CA ILE A 309 2.79 -4.48 -14.91
C ILE A 309 3.33 -5.89 -14.75
N ALA A 310 3.03 -6.80 -15.68
CA ALA A 310 3.65 -8.11 -15.73
C ALA A 310 5.16 -7.91 -15.93
N LEU A 311 5.95 -8.28 -14.91
CA LEU A 311 7.41 -8.23 -14.91
C LEU A 311 8.00 -9.53 -15.45
#